data_AF-A0A8T3CQB3-F1
#
_entry.id   AF-A0A8T3CQB3-F1
#
_cell.length_a   1.000
_cell.length_b   1.000
_cell.length_c   1.000
_cell.angle_alpha   90.00
_cell.angle_beta   90.00
_cell.angle_gamma   90.00
#
_symmetry.space_group_name_H-M   'P 1'
#
loop_
_entity.id
_entity.type
_entity.pdbx_description
1 polymer ?
#
loop_
_entity_poly.entity_id
_entity_poly.type
_entity_poly.pdbx_seq_one_letter_code
_entity_poly.pdbx_strand_id
1 'polypeptide(L)'
;MKRNQSLIADSKLSLEEKKRKIQRSLRRLEALGVLTPPDTEAQILQLIAKDIRHQRLYRQRRQAELVKLRQTLHSLHCKSAFHSEQVDYYSQYITTCLDNLTAKNSKGNGKKTAENKGKKNKQLILTYTAARLHEKGVLLEIEDLPVTQFKNVIFDIVPSEEGGTFQVKARFMGVDMEKFPLKYQDLLQLQYEGVAVMKMFDKAKVNVNLLIFLLNKKFFKK
;
A
#
# COMPACT_ATOMS: atom_id res chain seq x y z
N MET A 1 19.47 -35.37 4.04
CA MET A 1 18.41 -36.10 3.30
C MET A 1 17.53 -36.81 4.31
N LYS A 2 16.42 -36.21 4.77
CA LYS A 2 15.45 -36.90 5.64
C LYS A 2 14.71 -37.93 4.77
N ARG A 3 14.90 -39.24 5.01
CA ARG A 3 14.04 -40.27 4.39
C ARG A 3 12.59 -39.97 4.78
N ASN A 4 11.67 -39.99 3.81
CA ASN A 4 10.25 -39.72 4.05
C ASN A 4 9.74 -40.60 5.19
N GLN A 5 9.24 -39.99 6.27
CA GLN A 5 8.77 -40.69 7.48
C GLN A 5 7.71 -41.75 7.17
N SER A 6 6.90 -41.53 6.13
CA SER A 6 5.93 -42.49 5.62
C SER A 6 6.57 -43.80 5.13
N LEU A 7 7.72 -43.76 4.46
CA LEU A 7 8.43 -44.96 4.00
C LEU A 7 9.01 -45.78 5.16
N ILE A 8 9.36 -45.12 6.27
CA ILE A 8 9.89 -45.75 7.48
C ILE A 8 8.76 -46.36 8.32
N ALA A 9 7.59 -45.73 8.35
CA ALA A 9 6.40 -46.32 8.97
C ALA A 9 5.95 -47.57 8.22
N ASP A 10 6.01 -47.54 6.88
CA ASP A 10 5.58 -48.66 6.03
C ASP A 10 6.48 -49.89 6.12
N SER A 11 7.76 -49.73 6.46
CA SER A 11 8.66 -50.87 6.65
C SER A 11 8.31 -51.71 7.89
N LYS A 12 7.68 -51.10 8.91
CA LYS A 12 7.33 -51.75 10.19
C LYS A 12 6.00 -52.51 10.17
N LEU A 13 5.23 -52.43 9.08
CA LEU A 13 3.93 -53.09 8.97
C LEU A 13 4.04 -54.60 8.74
N SER A 14 3.08 -55.35 9.28
CA SER A 14 2.88 -56.78 9.00
C SER A 14 2.58 -57.02 7.51
N LEU A 15 2.85 -58.24 7.03
CA LEU A 15 2.57 -58.63 5.64
C LEU A 15 1.07 -58.45 5.29
N GLU A 16 0.17 -58.78 6.22
CA GLU A 16 -1.28 -58.61 6.01
C GLU A 16 -1.67 -57.14 5.91
N GLU A 17 -1.08 -56.28 6.73
CA GLU A 17 -1.34 -54.85 6.71
C GLU A 17 -0.85 -54.21 5.42
N LYS A 18 0.32 -54.65 4.92
CA LYS A 18 0.86 -54.24 3.61
C LYS A 18 -0.09 -54.65 2.48
N LYS A 19 -0.59 -55.89 2.48
CA LYS A 19 -1.58 -56.36 1.48
C LYS A 19 -2.86 -55.52 1.50
N ARG A 20 -3.43 -55.29 2.69
CA ARG A 20 -4.64 -54.45 2.84
C ARG A 20 -4.40 -53.01 2.35
N LYS A 21 -3.23 -52.44 2.63
CA LYS A 21 -2.86 -51.08 2.18
C LYS A 21 -2.72 -51.00 0.66
N ILE A 22 -2.09 -52.00 0.04
CA ILE A 22 -1.98 -52.08 -1.43
C ILE A 22 -3.37 -52.15 -2.05
N GLN A 23 -4.24 -53.05 -1.59
CA GLN A 23 -5.61 -53.18 -2.11
C GLN A 23 -6.42 -51.88 -1.99
N ARG A 24 -6.34 -51.17 -0.85
CA ARG A 24 -6.99 -49.85 -0.72
C ARG A 24 -6.43 -48.82 -1.71
N SER A 25 -5.12 -48.85 -1.94
CA SER A 25 -4.45 -47.93 -2.86
C SER A 25 -4.84 -48.22 -4.32
N LEU A 26 -4.98 -49.49 -4.69
CA LEU A 26 -5.45 -49.91 -6.01
C LEU A 26 -6.87 -49.44 -6.29
N ARG A 27 -7.81 -49.69 -5.36
CA ARG A 27 -9.19 -49.19 -5.48
C ARG A 27 -9.24 -47.66 -5.62
N ARG A 28 -8.34 -46.94 -4.93
CA ARG A 28 -8.24 -45.49 -5.05
C ARG A 28 -7.73 -45.05 -6.42
N LEU A 29 -6.77 -45.78 -7.02
CA LEU A 29 -6.27 -45.49 -8.36
C LEU A 29 -7.31 -45.78 -9.44
N GLU A 30 -8.13 -46.83 -9.25
CA GLU A 30 -9.29 -47.12 -10.10
C GLU A 30 -10.35 -46.02 -10.00
N ALA A 31 -10.68 -45.57 -8.78
CA ALA A 31 -11.63 -44.47 -8.58
C ALA A 31 -11.16 -43.13 -9.18
N LEU A 32 -9.84 -42.91 -9.26
CA LEU A 32 -9.25 -41.73 -9.90
C LEU A 32 -9.10 -41.90 -11.44
N GLY A 33 -9.49 -43.04 -12.00
CA GLY A 33 -9.41 -43.32 -13.44
C GLY A 33 -7.98 -43.56 -13.96
N VAL A 34 -7.01 -43.77 -13.08
CA VAL A 34 -5.61 -44.05 -13.47
C VAL A 34 -5.45 -45.50 -13.90
N LEU A 35 -6.25 -46.40 -13.33
CA LEU A 35 -6.31 -47.81 -13.69
C LEU A 35 -7.70 -48.12 -14.24
N THR A 36 -7.77 -48.85 -15.35
CA THR A 36 -9.02 -49.28 -15.98
C THR A 36 -9.13 -50.80 -15.98
N PRO A 37 -10.21 -51.39 -15.43
CA PRO A 37 -10.48 -52.83 -15.56
C PRO A 37 -10.78 -53.18 -17.03
N PRO A 38 -10.43 -54.39 -17.52
CA PRO A 38 -9.99 -55.58 -16.78
C PRO A 38 -8.47 -55.70 -16.51
N ASP A 39 -7.62 -54.95 -17.22
CA ASP A 39 -6.16 -55.15 -17.22
C ASP A 39 -5.40 -54.30 -16.18
N THR A 40 -5.92 -54.23 -14.95
CA THR A 40 -5.33 -53.37 -13.90
C THR A 40 -3.91 -53.81 -13.54
N GLU A 41 -3.65 -55.11 -13.47
CA GLU A 41 -2.34 -55.67 -13.11
C GLU A 41 -1.25 -55.34 -14.15
N ALA A 42 -1.56 -55.48 -15.43
CA ALA A 42 -0.64 -55.14 -16.52
C ALA A 42 -0.35 -53.64 -16.58
N GLN A 43 -1.37 -52.80 -16.37
CA GLN A 43 -1.21 -51.35 -16.32
C GLN A 43 -0.31 -50.91 -15.16
N ILE A 44 -0.46 -51.51 -13.97
CA ILE A 44 0.41 -51.22 -12.82
C ILE A 44 1.86 -51.61 -13.13
N LEU A 45 2.08 -52.80 -13.72
CA LEU A 45 3.42 -53.24 -14.11
C LEU A 45 4.05 -52.28 -15.12
N GLN A 46 3.29 -51.82 -16.11
CA GLN A 46 3.74 -50.85 -17.09
C GLN A 46 4.07 -49.48 -16.47
N LEU A 47 3.26 -49.01 -15.51
CA LEU A 47 3.50 -47.79 -14.76
C LEU A 47 4.77 -47.88 -13.91
N ILE A 48 4.97 -49.00 -13.21
CA ILE A 48 6.20 -49.26 -12.43
C ILE A 48 7.42 -49.31 -13.35
N ALA A 49 7.33 -50.00 -14.49
CA ALA A 49 8.42 -50.08 -15.46
C ALA A 49 8.77 -48.70 -16.03
N LYS A 50 7.75 -47.88 -16.35
CA LYS A 50 7.92 -46.49 -16.82
C LYS A 50 8.59 -45.63 -15.75
N ASP A 51 8.18 -45.78 -14.49
CA ASP A 51 8.76 -45.03 -13.37
C ASP A 51 10.21 -45.43 -13.10
N ILE A 52 10.56 -46.71 -13.19
CA ILE A 52 11.95 -47.17 -13.07
C ILE A 52 12.78 -46.61 -14.21
N ARG A 53 12.28 -46.69 -15.45
CA ARG A 53 12.98 -46.18 -16.65
C ARG A 53 13.21 -44.67 -16.58
N HIS A 54 12.24 -43.90 -16.10
CA HIS A 54 12.30 -42.44 -16.03
C HIS A 54 12.79 -41.91 -14.68
N GLN A 55 13.19 -42.77 -13.74
CA GLN A 55 13.53 -42.39 -12.39
C GLN A 55 14.61 -41.29 -12.33
N ARG A 56 15.64 -41.39 -13.17
CA ARG A 56 16.73 -40.41 -13.25
C ARG A 56 16.22 -39.05 -13.76
N LEU A 57 15.38 -39.06 -14.79
CA LEU A 57 14.80 -37.85 -15.37
C LEU A 57 13.92 -37.11 -14.36
N TYR A 58 13.08 -37.84 -13.62
CA TYR A 58 12.26 -37.24 -12.56
C TYR A 58 13.10 -36.64 -11.43
N ARG A 59 14.20 -37.28 -11.03
CA ARG A 59 15.12 -36.71 -10.03
C ARG A 59 15.74 -35.42 -10.53
N GLN A 60 16.22 -35.39 -11.78
CA GLN A 60 16.79 -34.18 -12.38
C GLN A 60 15.76 -33.06 -12.47
N ARG A 61 14.54 -33.35 -12.94
CA ARG A 61 13.45 -32.37 -13.00
C ARG A 61 13.12 -31.80 -11.63
N ARG A 62 12.97 -32.67 -10.61
CA ARG A 62 12.71 -32.24 -9.23
C ARG A 62 13.84 -31.38 -8.66
N GLN A 63 15.09 -31.71 -8.97
CA GLN A 63 16.25 -30.91 -8.54
C GLN A 63 16.25 -29.54 -9.21
N ALA A 64 15.98 -29.46 -10.52
CA ALA A 64 15.85 -28.20 -11.24
C ALA A 64 14.69 -27.34 -10.72
N GLU A 65 13.53 -27.96 -10.47
CA GLU A 65 12.37 -27.27 -9.87
C GLU A 65 12.69 -26.76 -8.46
N LEU A 66 13.37 -27.54 -7.62
CA LEU A 66 13.81 -27.09 -6.30
C LEU A 66 14.75 -25.90 -6.37
N VAL A 67 15.68 -25.87 -7.32
CA VAL A 67 16.58 -24.73 -7.53
C VAL A 67 15.78 -23.49 -7.95
N LYS A 68 14.87 -23.63 -8.91
CA LYS A 68 13.98 -22.54 -9.35
C LYS A 68 13.15 -21.99 -8.19
N LEU A 69 12.52 -22.86 -7.40
CA LEU A 69 11.72 -22.44 -6.24
C LEU A 69 12.53 -21.70 -5.20
N ARG A 70 13.78 -22.14 -4.93
CA ARG A 70 14.69 -21.42 -4.02
C ARG A 70 15.07 -20.06 -4.55
N GLN A 71 15.35 -19.94 -5.85
CA GLN A 71 15.64 -18.66 -6.49
C GLN A 71 14.41 -17.72 -6.40
N THR A 72 13.22 -18.21 -6.73
CA THR A 72 11.98 -17.44 -6.62
C THR A 72 11.74 -16.96 -5.19
N LEU A 73 11.92 -17.82 -4.18
CA LEU A 73 11.79 -17.44 -2.78
C LEU A 73 12.78 -16.32 -2.42
N HIS A 74 14.05 -16.45 -2.84
CA HIS A 74 15.05 -15.43 -2.61
C HIS A 74 14.69 -14.10 -3.27
N SER A 75 14.27 -14.10 -4.54
CA SER A 75 13.81 -12.89 -5.24
C SER A 75 12.60 -12.25 -4.56
N LEU A 76 11.65 -13.04 -4.06
CA LEU A 76 10.51 -12.53 -3.29
C LEU A 76 10.95 -11.90 -1.98
N HIS A 77 11.91 -12.50 -1.28
CA HIS A 77 12.46 -11.92 -0.05
C HIS A 77 13.15 -10.58 -0.32
N CYS A 78 13.98 -10.49 -1.36
CA CYS A 78 14.59 -9.23 -1.79
C CYS A 78 13.54 -8.17 -2.14
N LYS A 79 12.48 -8.55 -2.86
CA LYS A 79 11.38 -7.64 -3.21
C LYS A 79 10.61 -7.17 -1.96
N SER A 80 10.38 -8.06 -1.01
CA SER A 80 9.75 -7.73 0.26
C SER A 80 10.60 -6.75 1.08
N ALA A 81 11.91 -7.00 1.17
CA ALA A 81 12.84 -6.11 1.87
C ALA A 81 12.87 -4.71 1.23
N PHE A 82 12.97 -4.64 -0.09
CA PHE A 82 12.95 -3.37 -0.83
C PHE A 82 11.67 -2.57 -0.58
N HIS A 83 10.49 -3.20 -0.62
CA HIS A 83 9.25 -2.49 -0.32
C HIS A 83 9.14 -2.10 1.16
N SER A 84 9.70 -2.89 2.09
CA SER A 84 9.79 -2.50 3.50
C SER A 84 10.64 -1.24 3.67
N GLU A 85 11.82 -1.20 3.04
CA GLU A 85 12.71 -0.03 3.07
C GLU A 85 12.03 1.20 2.46
N GLN A 86 11.26 1.03 1.38
CA GLN A 86 10.45 2.13 0.82
C GLN A 86 9.43 2.66 1.83
N VAL A 87 8.70 1.78 2.52
CA VAL A 87 7.73 2.18 3.56
C VAL A 87 8.42 2.92 4.69
N ASP A 88 9.59 2.44 5.13
CA ASP A 88 10.38 3.07 6.18
C ASP A 88 10.87 4.46 5.75
N TYR A 89 11.37 4.59 4.51
CA TYR A 89 11.78 5.87 3.93
C TYR A 89 10.62 6.87 3.87
N TYR A 90 9.45 6.45 3.36
CA TYR A 90 8.27 7.32 3.32
C TYR A 90 7.81 7.72 4.71
N SER A 91 7.83 6.80 5.68
CA SER A 91 7.48 7.08 7.07
C SER A 91 8.42 8.08 7.72
N GLN A 92 9.74 7.96 7.49
CA GLN A 92 10.76 8.91 7.94
C GLN A 92 10.60 10.28 7.29
N TYR A 93 10.28 10.33 5.99
CA TYR A 93 10.02 11.57 5.29
C TYR A 93 8.78 12.30 5.86
N ILE A 94 7.69 11.56 6.09
CA ILE A 94 6.47 12.10 6.70
C ILE A 94 6.78 12.63 8.10
N THR A 95 7.39 11.84 8.97
CA THR A 95 7.75 12.28 10.34
C THR A 95 8.63 13.53 10.32
N THR A 96 9.67 13.56 9.49
CA THR A 96 10.52 14.76 9.33
C THR A 96 9.71 15.98 8.86
N CYS A 97 8.77 15.80 7.93
CA CYS A 97 7.89 16.88 7.48
C CYS A 97 6.98 17.38 8.62
N LEU A 98 6.40 16.46 9.40
CA LEU A 98 5.55 16.79 10.54
C LEU A 98 6.33 17.49 11.67
N ASP A 99 7.55 17.06 11.97
CA ASP A 99 8.42 17.70 12.97
C ASP A 99 8.80 19.14 12.57
N ASN A 100 9.00 19.40 11.28
CA ASN A 100 9.23 20.75 10.79
C ASN A 100 8.01 21.67 10.94
N LEU A 101 6.78 21.12 10.91
CA LEU A 101 5.55 21.89 11.17
C LEU A 101 5.44 22.25 12.65
N THR A 102 5.66 21.29 13.55
CA THR A 102 5.54 21.51 15.00
C THR A 102 6.64 22.43 15.54
N ALA A 103 7.88 22.31 15.05
CA ALA A 103 9.00 23.16 15.45
C ALA A 103 8.81 24.64 15.08
N LYS A 104 8.03 24.95 14.03
CA LYS A 104 7.69 26.32 13.63
C LYS A 104 6.58 26.92 14.49
N ASN A 105 5.67 26.08 14.99
CA ASN A 105 4.63 26.47 15.94
C ASN A 105 5.16 26.66 17.37
N SER A 106 6.21 25.95 17.78
CA SER A 106 6.80 26.04 19.13
C SER A 106 7.84 27.16 19.30
N LYS A 107 8.54 27.60 18.23
CA LYS A 107 9.50 28.73 18.29
C LYS A 107 8.87 30.11 18.54
N GLY A 108 7.54 30.20 18.62
CA GLY A 108 6.84 31.39 19.12
C GLY A 108 6.77 31.50 20.65
N ASN A 109 7.19 30.48 21.40
CA ASN A 109 6.90 30.37 22.83
C ASN A 109 8.17 30.28 23.69
N GLY A 110 9.02 31.30 23.64
CA GLY A 110 10.32 31.28 24.31
C GLY A 110 10.87 32.64 24.75
N LYS A 111 10.08 33.42 25.49
CA LYS A 111 10.44 34.46 26.51
C LYS A 111 9.47 35.64 26.42
N LYS A 112 8.58 35.76 27.41
CA LYS A 112 8.48 36.93 28.30
C LYS A 112 7.39 36.70 29.35
N THR A 113 7.84 36.87 30.57
CA THR A 113 7.08 37.18 31.78
C THR A 113 6.04 38.28 31.59
N ALA A 114 5.01 38.23 32.44
CA ALA A 114 4.04 39.28 32.78
C ALA A 114 2.79 39.42 31.88
N GLU A 115 1.64 39.20 32.54
CA GLU A 115 0.37 39.93 32.42
C GLU A 115 0.03 40.58 31.07
N ASN A 116 -0.91 39.98 30.33
CA ASN A 116 -2.14 40.66 29.90
C ASN A 116 -3.06 39.75 29.08
N LYS A 117 -4.36 39.85 29.39
CA LYS A 117 -5.45 39.31 28.57
C LYS A 117 -5.38 39.91 27.16
N GLY A 118 -5.37 39.04 26.15
CA GLY A 118 -5.74 39.39 24.77
C GLY A 118 -4.57 39.60 23.81
N LYS A 119 -4.08 38.52 23.20
CA LYS A 119 -3.59 38.48 21.80
C LYS A 119 -3.40 37.03 21.40
N LYS A 120 -4.43 36.46 20.76
CA LYS A 120 -4.37 35.15 20.11
C LYS A 120 -3.15 35.13 19.16
N ASN A 121 -2.26 34.17 19.36
CA ASN A 121 -1.14 33.87 18.47
C ASN A 121 -1.63 33.94 17.02
N LYS A 122 -0.97 34.75 16.18
CA LYS A 122 -1.24 34.80 14.74
C LYS A 122 -0.88 33.45 14.14
N GLN A 123 -1.83 32.51 14.17
CA GLN A 123 -1.81 31.36 13.26
C GLN A 123 -1.63 31.95 11.85
N LEU A 124 -0.65 31.47 11.09
CA LEU A 124 -0.39 31.93 9.73
C LEU A 124 -1.55 31.45 8.84
N ILE A 125 -2.65 32.21 8.81
CA ILE A 125 -3.78 31.98 7.92
C ILE A 125 -3.34 32.41 6.52
N LEU A 126 -3.32 31.45 5.60
CA LEU A 126 -3.00 31.71 4.20
C LEU A 126 -4.27 31.89 3.40
N THR A 127 -4.57 33.15 3.11
CA THR A 127 -5.73 33.57 2.32
C THR A 127 -5.36 33.65 0.85
N TYR A 128 -6.05 32.87 0.01
CA TYR A 128 -5.91 32.89 -1.45
C TYR A 128 -7.27 32.99 -2.13
N THR A 129 -7.40 33.93 -3.06
CA THR A 129 -8.56 33.98 -3.97
C THR A 129 -8.52 32.78 -4.93
N ALA A 130 -9.69 32.21 -5.28
CA ALA A 130 -9.77 31.09 -6.22
C ALA A 130 -9.15 31.44 -7.58
N ALA A 131 -9.32 32.69 -8.04
CA ALA A 131 -8.68 33.17 -9.27
C ALA A 131 -7.15 33.02 -9.23
N ARG A 132 -6.51 33.32 -8.10
CA ARG A 132 -5.05 33.17 -7.92
C ARG A 132 -4.61 31.71 -7.83
N LEU A 133 -5.44 30.84 -7.27
CA LEU A 133 -5.15 29.40 -7.24
C LEU A 133 -5.30 28.78 -8.64
N HIS A 134 -6.26 29.29 -9.43
CA HIS A 134 -6.48 28.89 -10.81
C HIS A 134 -5.35 29.35 -11.74
N GLU A 135 -4.90 30.60 -11.64
CA GLU A 135 -3.72 31.09 -12.36
C GLU A 135 -2.45 30.29 -12.06
N LYS A 136 -2.32 29.80 -10.82
CA LYS A 136 -1.20 28.94 -10.40
C LYS A 136 -1.36 27.47 -10.81
N GLY A 137 -2.48 27.10 -11.42
CA GLY A 137 -2.82 25.72 -11.78
C GLY A 137 -3.13 24.81 -10.58
N VAL A 138 -3.19 25.36 -9.36
CA VAL A 138 -3.54 24.59 -8.15
C VAL A 138 -5.03 24.25 -8.18
N LEU A 139 -5.87 25.21 -8.55
CA LEU A 139 -7.31 24.99 -8.77
C LEU A 139 -7.55 24.82 -10.27
N LEU A 140 -8.24 23.75 -10.67
CA LEU A 140 -8.58 23.50 -12.08
C LEU A 140 -9.95 24.08 -12.39
N GLU A 141 -10.97 23.59 -11.69
CA GLU A 141 -12.37 23.94 -11.94
C GLU A 141 -13.15 23.90 -10.63
N ILE A 142 -14.22 24.68 -10.56
CA ILE A 142 -15.24 24.56 -9.51
C ILE A 142 -16.55 24.24 -10.22
N GLU A 143 -17.14 23.09 -9.89
CA GLU A 143 -18.45 22.67 -10.36
C GLU A 143 -19.51 23.69 -9.95
N ASP A 144 -20.44 24.01 -10.86
CA ASP A 144 -21.49 25.02 -10.72
C ASP A 144 -21.04 26.49 -10.65
N LEU A 145 -19.75 26.80 -10.84
CA LEU A 145 -19.26 28.18 -10.76
C LEU A 145 -18.42 28.60 -11.99
N PRO A 146 -18.83 29.62 -12.76
CA PRO A 146 -18.04 30.11 -13.89
C PRO A 146 -16.76 30.80 -13.42
N VAL A 147 -15.69 30.73 -14.23
CA VAL A 147 -14.36 31.29 -13.92
C VAL A 147 -14.41 32.80 -13.61
N THR A 148 -15.38 33.53 -14.16
CA THR A 148 -15.61 34.96 -13.89
C THR A 148 -15.91 35.24 -12.41
N GLN A 149 -16.54 34.29 -11.71
CA GLN A 149 -16.90 34.40 -10.30
C GLN A 149 -15.79 33.93 -9.34
N PHE A 150 -14.67 33.42 -9.85
CA PHE A 150 -13.55 32.97 -9.01
C PHE A 150 -12.91 34.10 -8.20
N LYS A 151 -13.13 35.36 -8.58
CA LYS A 151 -12.70 36.53 -7.79
C LYS A 151 -13.45 36.67 -6.47
N ASN A 152 -14.66 36.12 -6.40
CA ASN A 152 -15.55 36.22 -5.24
C ASN A 152 -15.37 35.07 -4.25
N VAL A 153 -14.53 34.08 -4.59
CA VAL A 153 -14.23 32.91 -3.76
C VAL A 153 -12.86 33.08 -3.12
N ILE A 154 -12.80 32.92 -1.80
CA ILE A 154 -11.58 33.03 -1.01
C ILE A 154 -11.38 31.73 -0.23
N PHE A 155 -10.18 31.16 -0.30
CA PHE A 155 -9.78 30.00 0.48
C PHE A 155 -8.81 30.44 1.58
N ASP A 156 -9.18 30.17 2.83
CA ASP A 156 -8.34 30.36 4.00
C ASP A 156 -7.79 29.01 4.46
N ILE A 157 -6.48 28.84 4.36
CA ILE A 157 -5.79 27.63 4.81
C ILE A 157 -5.22 27.90 6.20
N VAL A 158 -5.72 27.18 7.20
CA VAL A 158 -5.30 27.30 8.60
C VAL A 158 -4.61 26.01 9.04
N PRO A 159 -3.38 26.05 9.56
CA PRO A 159 -2.76 24.86 10.15
C PRO A 159 -3.51 24.47 11.44
N SER A 160 -3.81 23.18 11.60
CA SER A 160 -4.40 22.64 12.83
C SER A 160 -3.33 22.44 13.91
N GLU A 161 -3.77 22.26 15.15
CA GLU A 161 -2.90 21.95 16.30
C GLU A 161 -2.31 20.52 16.20
N GLU A 162 -3.02 19.63 15.52
CA GLU A 162 -2.52 18.32 15.12
C GLU A 162 -1.55 18.46 13.93
N GLY A 163 -0.30 18.04 14.14
CA GLY A 163 0.75 18.09 13.12
C GLY A 163 0.32 17.37 11.85
N GLY A 164 0.35 18.08 10.72
CA GLY A 164 0.06 17.51 9.39
C GLY A 164 -1.39 17.65 8.93
N THR A 165 -2.28 18.20 9.75
CA THR A 165 -3.66 18.49 9.36
C THR A 165 -3.84 19.99 9.09
N PHE A 166 -4.36 20.33 7.92
CA PHE A 166 -4.71 21.69 7.53
C PHE A 166 -6.24 21.81 7.45
N GLN A 167 -6.80 22.88 7.98
CA GLN A 167 -8.21 23.19 7.80
C GLN A 167 -8.35 24.23 6.68
N VAL A 168 -8.93 23.81 5.56
CA VAL A 168 -9.24 24.71 4.44
C VAL A 168 -10.67 25.21 4.63
N LYS A 169 -10.84 26.52 4.74
CA LYS A 169 -12.16 27.17 4.78
C LYS A 169 -12.38 27.91 3.48
N ALA A 170 -13.50 27.67 2.82
CA ALA A 170 -13.90 28.46 1.68
C ALA A 170 -14.85 29.59 2.14
N ARG A 171 -14.72 30.75 1.53
CA ARG A 171 -15.62 31.90 1.68
C ARG A 171 -16.10 32.34 0.31
N PHE A 172 -17.41 32.35 0.10
CA PHE A 172 -18.02 32.84 -1.13
C PHE A 172 -18.75 34.14 -0.86
N MET A 173 -18.33 35.24 -1.48
CA MET A 173 -18.94 36.58 -1.29
C MET A 173 -19.05 37.01 0.18
N GLY A 174 -18.09 36.58 1.02
CA GLY A 174 -18.08 36.89 2.47
C GLY A 174 -18.86 35.90 3.34
N VAL A 175 -19.57 34.93 2.75
CA VAL A 175 -20.23 33.83 3.47
C VAL A 175 -19.25 32.68 3.68
N ASP A 176 -19.06 32.28 4.92
CA ASP A 176 -18.29 31.08 5.29
C ASP A 176 -19.00 29.84 4.76
N MET A 177 -18.31 29.05 3.94
CA MET A 177 -18.73 27.74 3.47
C MET A 177 -18.20 26.66 4.42
N GLU A 178 -18.46 25.39 4.08
CA GLU A 178 -17.95 24.25 4.83
C GLU A 178 -16.43 24.28 5.02
N LYS A 179 -15.96 23.60 6.06
CA LYS A 179 -14.55 23.46 6.38
C LYS A 179 -14.11 22.07 5.95
N PHE A 180 -13.04 21.99 5.16
CA PHE A 180 -12.49 20.72 4.72
C PHE A 180 -11.21 20.42 5.51
N PRO A 181 -11.19 19.35 6.33
CA PRO A 181 -9.97 18.87 6.96
C PRO A 181 -9.10 18.17 5.91
N LEU A 182 -7.91 18.70 5.70
CA LEU A 182 -6.94 18.22 4.72
C LEU A 182 -5.73 17.64 5.44
N LYS A 183 -5.54 16.33 5.37
CA LYS A 183 -4.33 15.68 5.90
C LYS A 183 -3.23 15.70 4.83
N TYR A 184 -2.03 16.11 5.23
CA TYR A 184 -0.87 16.11 4.35
C TYR A 184 -0.50 14.68 3.90
N GLN A 185 -0.73 13.69 4.75
CA GLN A 185 -0.50 12.28 4.43
C GLN A 185 -1.38 11.80 3.27
N ASP A 186 -2.67 12.16 3.28
CA ASP A 186 -3.61 11.79 2.22
C ASP A 186 -3.19 12.40 0.87
N LEU A 187 -2.64 13.62 0.88
CA LEU A 187 -2.09 14.24 -0.33
C LEU A 187 -0.88 13.49 -0.90
N LEU A 188 0.05 13.07 -0.04
CA LEU A 188 1.21 12.27 -0.46
C LEU A 188 0.78 10.89 -0.97
N GLN A 189 -0.24 10.29 -0.36
CA GLN A 189 -0.81 9.03 -0.82
C GLN A 189 -1.42 9.19 -2.22
N LEU A 190 -2.23 10.22 -2.45
CA LEU A 190 -2.80 10.51 -3.77
C LEU A 190 -1.72 10.74 -4.83
N GLN A 191 -0.62 11.40 -4.46
CA GLN A 191 0.54 11.56 -5.33
C GLN A 191 1.19 10.20 -5.68
N TYR A 192 1.35 9.31 -4.71
CA TYR A 192 1.91 7.97 -4.92
C TYR A 192 1.01 7.09 -5.81
N GLU A 193 -0.31 7.17 -5.62
CA GLU A 193 -1.30 6.48 -6.46
C GLU A 193 -1.41 7.05 -7.89
N GLY A 194 -0.70 8.15 -8.18
CA GLY A 194 -0.73 8.82 -9.49
C GLY A 194 -1.97 9.66 -9.73
N VAL A 195 -2.75 9.95 -8.68
CA VAL A 195 -3.95 10.79 -8.76
C VAL A 195 -3.53 12.26 -8.80
N ALA A 196 -3.51 12.83 -10.00
CA ALA A 196 -3.12 14.23 -10.19
C ALA A 196 -4.18 15.23 -9.70
N VAL A 197 -5.45 14.82 -9.60
CA VAL A 197 -6.59 15.70 -9.31
C VAL A 197 -7.40 15.17 -8.13
N MET A 198 -7.60 16.01 -7.13
CA MET A 198 -8.44 15.73 -5.96
C MET A 198 -9.67 16.65 -5.97
N LYS A 199 -10.81 16.14 -5.51
CA LYS A 199 -12.00 16.95 -5.25
C LYS A 199 -11.98 17.48 -3.82
N MET A 200 -12.11 18.80 -3.65
CA MET A 200 -12.35 19.47 -2.38
C MET A 200 -13.78 20.01 -2.35
N PHE A 201 -14.45 19.94 -1.19
CA PHE A 201 -15.83 20.43 -1.01
C PHE A 201 -16.84 19.82 -2.00
N ASP A 202 -16.58 18.60 -2.48
CA ASP A 202 -17.33 17.86 -3.51
C ASP A 202 -17.55 18.58 -4.86
N LYS A 203 -16.99 19.78 -5.03
CA LYS A 203 -17.22 20.63 -6.20
C LYS A 203 -15.94 21.21 -6.80
N ALA A 204 -14.88 21.42 -6.00
CA ALA A 204 -13.65 22.05 -6.47
C ALA A 204 -12.59 21.00 -6.84
N LYS A 205 -12.16 20.98 -8.10
CA LYS A 205 -11.05 20.13 -8.57
C LYS A 205 -9.71 20.84 -8.35
N VAL A 206 -8.80 20.19 -7.64
CA VAL A 206 -7.50 20.75 -7.24
C VAL A 206 -6.38 19.80 -7.67
N ASN A 207 -5.29 20.36 -8.20
CA ASN A 207 -4.09 19.60 -8.55
C ASN A 207 -3.28 19.25 -7.29
N VAL A 208 -3.11 17.95 -7.04
CA VAL A 208 -2.45 17.42 -5.83
C VAL A 208 -0.98 17.85 -5.77
N ASN A 209 -0.23 17.73 -6.87
CA ASN A 209 1.20 18.05 -6.92
C ASN A 209 1.47 19.54 -6.64
N LEU A 210 0.68 20.41 -7.27
CA LEU A 210 0.84 21.86 -7.10
C LEU A 210 0.34 22.33 -5.73
N LEU A 211 -0.65 21.66 -5.16
CA LEU A 211 -1.09 21.90 -3.79
C LEU A 211 -0.03 21.50 -2.77
N ILE A 212 0.58 20.33 -2.91
CA ILE A 212 1.73 19.90 -2.09
C ILE A 212 2.86 20.93 -2.20
N PHE A 213 3.18 21.38 -3.42
CA PHE A 213 4.19 22.41 -3.63
C PHE A 213 3.85 23.74 -2.94
N LEU A 214 2.59 24.19 -3.02
CA LEU A 214 2.12 25.41 -2.37
C LEU A 214 2.25 25.30 -0.84
N LEU A 215 1.81 24.18 -0.27
CA LEU A 215 1.93 23.90 1.15
C LEU A 215 3.41 23.84 1.57
N ASN A 216 4.25 23.14 0.82
CA ASN A 216 5.69 23.05 1.07
C ASN A 216 6.38 24.40 1.06
N LYS A 217 6.05 25.25 0.07
CA LYS A 217 6.61 26.59 -0.05
C LYS A 217 6.21 27.52 1.09
N LYS A 218 5.02 27.34 1.68
CA LYS A 218 4.43 28.29 2.63
C LYS A 218 4.53 27.84 4.08
N PHE A 219 4.34 26.57 4.34
CA PHE A 219 4.38 26.02 5.69
C PHE A 219 5.71 25.31 5.98
N PHE A 220 6.22 24.48 5.07
CA PHE A 220 7.38 23.60 5.32
C PHE A 220 8.76 24.19 4.99
N LYS A 221 8.86 25.37 4.36
CA LYS A 221 10.16 26.02 4.14
C LYS A 221 10.77 26.50 5.47
N LYS A 222 11.99 26.00 5.74
CA LYS A 222 13.05 26.74 6.47
C LYS A 222 13.36 28.04 5.75
#